data_AF-A0A8R1WNX7-F1
#
_entry.id   AF-A0A8R1WNX7-F1
#
_cell.length_a   1.000
_cell.length_b   1.000
_cell.length_c   1.000
_cell.angle_alpha   90.00
_cell.angle_beta   90.00
_cell.angle_gamma   90.00
#
_symmetry.space_group_name_H-M   'P 1'
#
loop_
_entity.id
_entity.type
_entity.pdbx_description
1 polymer ?
#
loop_
_entity_poly.entity_id
_entity_poly.type
_entity_poly.pdbx_seq_one_letter_code
_entity_poly.pdbx_strand_id
1 'polypeptide(L)'
;MSDMIINDSVPVDKKWSELIRYNIFIMKLVEFVMSMILMILPFILSDAGIMHCLAVAPTLIMSLMFIILYLVDQVHDMAEQLYLAIQITLNTIALIAVFLRKYPASALYGLFYCHLLIALCIDQYYVFKERGCTLFKD
;
A
#
# COMPACT_ATOMS: atom_id res chain seq x y z
N MET A 1 -21.28 -37.97 28.42
CA MET A 1 -21.55 -36.53 28.20
C MET A 1 -20.23 -35.96 27.72
N SER A 2 -20.11 -35.56 26.45
CA SER A 2 -18.83 -35.13 25.88
C SER A 2 -18.42 -33.81 26.49
N ASP A 3 -17.27 -33.79 27.15
CA ASP A 3 -16.62 -32.55 27.55
C ASP A 3 -16.27 -31.77 26.28
N MET A 4 -17.09 -30.77 25.98
CA MET A 4 -16.77 -29.75 24.99
C MET A 4 -15.62 -28.93 25.58
N ILE A 5 -14.40 -29.30 25.22
CA ILE A 5 -13.21 -28.46 25.42
C ILE A 5 -13.41 -27.26 24.49
N ILE A 6 -13.99 -26.20 25.04
CA ILE A 6 -13.97 -24.88 24.41
C ILE A 6 -12.50 -24.47 24.34
N ASN A 7 -11.92 -24.55 23.15
CA ASN A 7 -10.57 -24.11 22.87
C ASN A 7 -10.53 -22.57 22.84
N ASP A 8 -10.70 -21.94 23.99
CA ASP A 8 -10.58 -20.48 24.17
C ASP A 8 -9.12 -20.00 24.11
N SER A 9 -8.16 -20.93 24.07
CA SER A 9 -6.73 -20.65 24.08
C SER A 9 -6.13 -20.58 22.69
N VAL A 10 -6.74 -19.86 21.74
CA VAL A 10 -5.93 -19.34 20.64
C VAL A 10 -4.99 -18.30 21.27
N PRO A 11 -3.66 -18.55 21.31
CA PRO A 11 -2.73 -17.67 21.99
C PRO A 11 -2.90 -16.26 21.45
N VAL A 12 -2.94 -15.29 22.36
CA VAL A 12 -3.19 -13.87 22.05
C VAL A 12 -2.34 -13.42 20.87
N ASP A 13 -1.08 -13.84 20.83
CA ASP A 13 -0.12 -13.56 19.75
C ASP A 13 -0.57 -13.99 18.35
N LYS A 14 -1.25 -15.14 18.24
CA LYS A 14 -1.76 -15.65 16.95
C LYS A 14 -2.92 -14.79 16.44
N LYS A 15 -3.84 -14.38 17.31
CA LYS A 15 -4.94 -13.46 16.94
C LYS A 15 -4.41 -12.09 16.53
N TRP A 16 -3.35 -11.59 17.18
CA TRP A 16 -2.71 -10.32 16.81
C TRP A 16 -2.03 -10.38 15.45
N SER A 17 -1.30 -11.45 15.14
CA SER A 17 -0.66 -11.65 13.83
C SER A 17 -1.70 -11.72 12.70
N GLU A 18 -2.79 -12.48 12.89
CA GLU A 18 -3.89 -12.53 11.91
C GLU A 18 -4.52 -11.14 11.67
N LEU A 19 -4.71 -10.35 12.73
CA LEU A 19 -5.24 -8.99 12.62
C LEU A 19 -4.29 -8.05 11.87
N ILE A 20 -2.98 -8.14 12.12
CA ILE A 20 -1.99 -7.32 11.43
C ILE A 20 -1.94 -7.68 9.94
N ARG A 21 -1.97 -8.97 9.59
CA ARG A 21 -2.03 -9.43 8.19
C ARG A 21 -3.28 -8.93 7.47
N TYR A 22 -4.43 -8.93 8.14
CA TYR A 22 -5.66 -8.39 7.59
C TYR A 22 -5.55 -6.88 7.34
N ASN A 23 -4.93 -6.13 8.25
CA ASN A 23 -4.69 -4.70 8.05
C ASN A 23 -3.75 -4.43 6.87
N ILE A 24 -2.68 -5.23 6.70
CA ILE A 24 -1.79 -5.12 5.53
C ILE A 24 -2.58 -5.34 4.23
N PHE A 25 -3.43 -6.38 4.19
CA PHE A 25 -4.30 -6.62 3.03
C PHE A 25 -5.23 -5.43 2.74
N ILE A 26 -5.86 -4.85 3.77
CA ILE A 26 -6.69 -3.64 3.62
C ILE A 26 -5.86 -2.49 3.04
N MET A 27 -4.63 -2.30 3.49
CA MET A 27 -3.79 -1.22 2.97
C MET A 27 -3.48 -1.39 1.48
N LYS A 28 -3.23 -2.62 0.99
CA LYS A 28 -3.09 -2.88 -0.45
C LYS A 28 -4.35 -2.51 -1.23
N LEU A 29 -5.54 -2.78 -0.68
CA LEU A 29 -6.81 -2.35 -1.29
C LEU A 29 -6.95 -0.84 -1.33
N VAL A 30 -6.55 -0.13 -0.27
CA VAL A 30 -6.55 1.34 -0.23
C VAL A 30 -5.58 1.89 -1.27
N GLU A 31 -4.36 1.38 -1.34
CA GLU A 31 -3.36 1.76 -2.36
C GLU A 31 -3.90 1.57 -3.78
N PHE A 32 -4.57 0.45 -4.03
CA PHE A 32 -5.20 0.15 -5.31
C PHE A 32 -6.29 1.16 -5.68
N VAL A 33 -7.24 1.42 -4.77
CA VAL A 33 -8.34 2.37 -5.01
C VAL A 33 -7.81 3.78 -5.22
N MET A 34 -6.85 4.23 -4.41
CA MET A 34 -6.22 5.54 -4.54
C MET A 34 -5.47 5.67 -5.87
N SER A 35 -4.77 4.63 -6.29
CA SER A 35 -4.10 4.59 -7.59
C SER A 35 -5.10 4.56 -8.75
N MET A 36 -6.24 3.88 -8.62
CA MET A 36 -7.32 3.94 -9.62
C MET A 36 -7.87 5.35 -9.77
N ILE A 37 -8.15 6.04 -8.66
CA ILE A 37 -8.64 7.42 -8.68
C ILE A 37 -7.63 8.33 -9.37
N LEU A 38 -6.35 8.24 -8.97
CA LEU A 38 -5.27 8.99 -9.60
C LEU A 38 -5.17 8.67 -11.09
N MET A 39 -5.35 7.42 -11.53
CA MET A 39 -5.31 7.04 -12.95
C MET A 39 -6.45 7.68 -13.77
N ILE A 40 -7.64 7.83 -13.17
CA ILE A 40 -8.82 8.41 -13.83
C ILE A 40 -8.77 9.94 -13.84
N LEU A 41 -8.17 10.55 -12.81
CA LEU A 41 -8.13 11.99 -12.61
C LEU A 41 -7.66 12.80 -13.85
N PRO A 42 -6.63 12.37 -14.63
CA PRO A 42 -6.23 12.99 -15.91
C PRO A 42 -7.34 13.18 -16.94
N PHE A 43 -8.32 12.28 -16.97
CA PHE A 43 -9.43 12.32 -17.92
C PHE A 43 -10.51 13.32 -17.53
N ILE A 44 -10.51 13.76 -16.26
CA ILE A 44 -11.47 14.70 -15.68
C ILE A 44 -10.83 16.09 -15.55
N LEU A 45 -9.62 16.12 -15.01
CA LEU A 45 -8.79 17.29 -14.82
C LEU A 45 -7.66 17.21 -15.84
N SER A 46 -7.80 17.93 -16.94
CA SER A 46 -6.73 18.10 -17.92
C SER A 46 -5.40 18.44 -17.22
N ASP A 47 -4.27 18.05 -17.81
CA ASP A 47 -2.89 18.41 -17.40
C ASP A 47 -2.11 17.41 -16.51
N ALA A 48 -2.36 16.10 -16.69
CA ALA A 48 -1.52 15.07 -16.08
C ALA A 48 -0.11 15.04 -16.70
N GLY A 49 0.91 15.12 -15.86
CA GLY A 49 2.31 15.04 -16.28
C GLY A 49 2.80 13.63 -16.53
N ILE A 50 3.93 13.47 -17.23
CA ILE A 50 4.60 12.17 -17.41
C ILE A 50 4.88 11.47 -16.06
N MET A 51 5.28 12.26 -15.05
CA MET A 51 5.56 11.74 -13.70
C MET A 51 4.32 11.17 -13.00
N HIS A 52 3.12 11.57 -13.42
CA HIS A 52 1.87 11.04 -12.89
C HIS A 52 1.70 9.55 -13.23
N CYS A 53 1.88 9.22 -14.51
CA CYS A 53 1.78 7.84 -14.99
C CYS A 53 2.88 6.94 -14.40
N LEU A 54 4.08 7.49 -14.19
CA LEU A 54 5.23 6.75 -13.67
C LEU A 54 5.07 6.31 -12.21
N ALA A 55 4.33 7.05 -11.38
CA ALA A 55 4.04 6.64 -10.01
C ALA A 55 2.76 5.78 -9.92
N VAL A 56 1.71 6.17 -10.66
CA VAL A 56 0.38 5.58 -10.50
C VAL A 56 0.30 4.17 -11.09
N ALA A 57 0.81 3.96 -12.32
CA ALA A 57 0.67 2.67 -12.98
C ALA A 57 1.41 1.54 -12.24
N PRO A 58 2.67 1.72 -11.77
CA PRO A 58 3.33 0.71 -10.96
C PRO A 58 2.63 0.46 -9.62
N THR A 59 2.15 1.51 -8.94
CA THR A 59 1.43 1.35 -7.66
C THR A 59 0.17 0.53 -7.86
N LEU A 60 -0.60 0.79 -8.91
CA LEU A 60 -1.82 0.06 -9.25
C LEU A 60 -1.56 -1.42 -9.56
N ILE A 61 -0.58 -1.72 -10.43
CA ILE A 61 -0.27 -3.09 -10.84
C ILE A 61 0.24 -3.90 -9.66
N MET A 62 1.15 -3.34 -8.88
CA MET A 62 1.78 -4.05 -7.77
C MET A 62 0.81 -4.22 -6.59
N SER A 63 -0.01 -3.23 -6.26
CA SER A 63 -1.06 -3.39 -5.23
C SER A 63 -2.03 -4.50 -5.60
N LEU A 64 -2.48 -4.56 -6.87
CA LEU A 64 -3.30 -5.67 -7.38
C LEU A 64 -2.59 -7.01 -7.26
N MET A 65 -1.32 -7.08 -7.66
CA MET A 65 -0.52 -8.30 -7.55
C MET A 65 -0.42 -8.76 -6.09
N PHE A 66 -0.13 -7.86 -5.14
CA PHE A 66 -0.07 -8.22 -3.72
C PHE A 66 -1.42 -8.65 -3.17
N ILE A 67 -2.52 -7.99 -3.53
CA ILE A 67 -3.89 -8.44 -3.18
C ILE A 67 -4.09 -9.91 -3.59
N ILE A 68 -3.73 -10.26 -4.84
CA ILE A 68 -3.82 -11.65 -5.33
C ILE A 68 -2.93 -12.58 -4.51
N LEU A 69 -1.67 -12.20 -4.27
CA LEU A 69 -0.72 -13.01 -3.49
C LEU A 69 -1.18 -13.23 -2.04
N TYR A 70 -1.85 -12.24 -1.42
CA TYR A 70 -2.48 -12.39 -0.11
C TYR A 70 -3.67 -13.34 -0.13
N LEU A 71 -4.48 -13.35 -1.19
CA LEU A 71 -5.60 -14.28 -1.33
C LEU A 71 -5.17 -15.73 -1.51
N VAL A 72 -3.98 -15.96 -2.09
CA VAL A 72 -3.42 -17.30 -2.29
C VAL A 72 -2.34 -17.66 -1.25
N ASP A 73 -2.11 -16.82 -0.24
CA ASP A 73 -1.09 -16.98 0.80
C ASP A 73 0.35 -17.24 0.25
N GLN A 74 0.71 -16.60 -0.88
CA GLN A 74 2.03 -16.72 -1.53
C GLN A 74 2.86 -15.43 -1.45
N VAL A 75 2.66 -14.60 -0.43
CA VAL A 75 3.37 -13.32 -0.29
C VAL A 75 4.84 -13.56 0.10
N HIS A 76 5.76 -12.92 -0.63
CA HIS A 76 7.18 -12.97 -0.32
C HIS A 76 7.61 -11.68 0.40
N ASP A 77 8.07 -11.83 1.65
CA ASP A 77 8.36 -10.71 2.56
C ASP A 77 9.33 -9.67 2.00
N MET A 78 10.44 -10.14 1.42
CA MET A 78 11.46 -9.26 0.84
C MET A 78 10.90 -8.48 -0.36
N ALA A 79 10.10 -9.13 -1.21
CA ALA A 79 9.50 -8.49 -2.38
C ALA A 79 8.50 -7.41 -1.97
N GLU A 80 7.73 -7.65 -0.91
CA GLU A 80 6.77 -6.68 -0.36
C GLU A 80 7.45 -5.45 0.22
N GLN A 81 8.53 -5.62 0.99
CA GLN A 81 9.29 -4.49 1.54
C GLN A 81 9.97 -3.67 0.45
N LEU A 82 10.55 -4.33 -0.56
CA LEU A 82 11.16 -3.65 -1.69
C LEU A 82 10.13 -2.89 -2.51
N TYR A 83 8.97 -3.50 -2.75
CA TYR A 83 7.83 -2.85 -3.39
C TYR A 83 7.45 -1.55 -2.66
N LEU A 84 7.22 -1.62 -1.35
CA LEU A 84 6.81 -0.47 -0.55
C LEU A 84 7.86 0.64 -0.59
N ALA A 85 9.14 0.30 -0.45
CA ALA A 85 10.23 1.27 -0.55
C ALA A 85 10.27 1.98 -1.92
N ILE A 86 10.12 1.22 -3.01
CA ILE A 86 10.09 1.77 -4.37
C ILE A 86 8.87 2.67 -4.56
N GLN A 87 7.68 2.24 -4.14
CA GLN A 87 6.47 3.05 -4.33
C GLN A 87 6.46 4.31 -3.48
N ILE A 88 6.94 4.26 -2.24
CA ILE A 88 7.11 5.46 -1.41
C ILE A 88 8.02 6.46 -2.13
N THR A 89 9.13 5.98 -2.69
CA THR A 89 10.08 6.83 -3.43
C THR A 89 9.44 7.45 -4.67
N LEU A 90 8.80 6.65 -5.52
CA LEU A 90 8.16 7.12 -6.75
C LEU A 90 7.00 8.09 -6.47
N ASN A 91 6.15 7.78 -5.50
CA ASN A 91 5.03 8.64 -5.11
C ASN A 91 5.50 9.94 -4.44
N THR A 92 6.61 9.92 -3.70
CA THR A 92 7.25 11.14 -3.17
C THR A 92 7.72 12.05 -4.32
N ILE A 93 8.42 11.47 -5.31
CA ILE A 93 8.89 12.22 -6.48
C ILE A 93 7.71 12.81 -7.26
N ALA A 94 6.64 12.02 -7.47
CA ALA A 94 5.43 12.51 -8.13
C ALA A 94 4.76 13.65 -7.35
N LEU A 95 4.67 13.54 -6.02
CA LEU A 95 4.14 14.58 -5.16
C LEU A 95 4.94 15.89 -5.28
N ILE A 96 6.26 15.82 -5.22
CA ILE A 96 7.14 16.99 -5.41
C ILE A 96 6.93 17.59 -6.80
N ALA A 97 6.88 16.75 -7.84
CA ALA A 97 6.66 17.20 -9.22
C ALA A 97 5.30 17.90 -9.39
N VAL A 98 4.27 17.46 -8.69
CA VAL A 98 2.95 18.09 -8.66
C VAL A 98 3.01 19.45 -7.95
N PHE A 99 3.68 19.56 -6.80
CA PHE A 99 3.80 20.84 -6.08
C PHE A 99 4.62 21.89 -6.84
N LEU A 100 5.60 21.47 -7.64
CA LEU A 100 6.38 22.38 -8.49
C LEU A 100 5.55 22.96 -9.66
N ARG A 101 4.38 22.38 -9.96
CA ARG A 101 3.46 22.90 -10.99
C ARG A 101 2.55 23.98 -10.40
N LYS A 102 2.51 25.15 -11.03
CA LYS A 102 1.72 26.33 -10.61
C LYS A 102 0.23 26.29 -10.98
N TYR A 103 -0.33 25.12 -11.29
CA TYR A 103 -1.73 25.00 -11.75
C TYR A 103 -2.69 24.66 -10.60
N PRO A 104 -3.93 25.19 -10.58
CA PRO A 104 -4.88 24.91 -9.49
C PRO A 104 -5.25 23.43 -9.37
N ALA A 105 -5.22 22.67 -10.47
CA ALA A 105 -5.43 21.22 -10.45
C ALA A 105 -4.36 20.48 -9.63
N SER A 106 -3.14 21.05 -9.50
CA SER A 106 -2.04 20.40 -8.77
C SER A 106 -2.36 20.22 -7.28
N ALA A 107 -3.19 21.07 -6.68
CA ALA A 107 -3.63 20.90 -5.31
C ALA A 107 -4.46 19.61 -5.11
N LEU A 108 -5.34 19.28 -6.07
CA LEU A 108 -6.14 18.05 -6.03
C LEU A 108 -5.26 16.82 -6.24
N TYR A 109 -4.39 16.83 -7.26
CA TYR A 109 -3.41 15.76 -7.47
C TYR A 109 -2.54 15.56 -6.22
N GLY A 110 -2.03 16.65 -5.64
CA GLY A 110 -1.19 16.63 -4.45
C GLY A 110 -1.91 16.03 -3.24
N LEU A 111 -3.19 16.36 -3.05
CA LEU A 111 -3.99 15.78 -1.98
C LEU A 111 -4.12 14.26 -2.12
N PHE A 112 -4.41 13.75 -3.32
CA PHE A 112 -4.49 12.30 -3.55
C PHE A 112 -3.13 11.61 -3.38
N TYR A 113 -2.05 12.20 -3.87
CA TYR A 113 -0.70 11.69 -3.64
C TYR A 113 -0.30 11.68 -2.17
N CYS A 114 -0.68 12.71 -1.39
CA CYS A 114 -0.47 12.72 0.06
C CYS A 114 -1.20 11.56 0.75
N HIS A 115 -2.47 11.32 0.39
CA HIS A 115 -3.24 10.21 0.96
C HIS A 115 -2.63 8.85 0.58
N LEU A 116 -2.20 8.68 -0.67
CA LEU A 116 -1.53 7.46 -1.12
C LEU A 116 -0.19 7.25 -0.39
N LEU A 117 0.57 8.32 -0.17
CA LEU A 117 1.83 8.25 0.58
C LEU A 117 1.60 7.86 2.05
N ILE A 118 0.59 8.45 2.69
CA ILE A 118 0.19 8.07 4.06
C ILE A 118 -0.21 6.60 4.11
N ALA A 119 -0.98 6.11 3.13
CA ALA A 119 -1.36 4.71 3.04
C ALA A 119 -0.14 3.79 2.93
N LEU A 120 0.80 4.09 2.01
CA LEU A 120 2.04 3.34 1.86
C LEU A 120 2.90 3.34 3.13
N CYS A 121 2.96 4.46 3.86
CA CYS A 121 3.69 4.55 5.13
C CYS A 121 3.04 3.73 6.25
N ILE A 122 1.71 3.75 6.34
CA ILE A 122 0.96 2.92 7.29
C ILE A 122 1.16 1.43 6.95
N ASP A 123 1.14 1.08 5.67
CA ASP A 123 1.38 -0.29 5.23
C ASP A 123 2.80 -0.76 5.59
N GLN A 124 3.81 0.05 5.28
CA GLN A 124 5.20 -0.20 5.69
C GLN A 124 5.33 -0.38 7.20
N TYR A 125 4.58 0.39 8.00
CA TYR A 125 4.56 0.24 9.45
C TYR A 125 3.98 -1.12 9.88
N TYR A 126 2.86 -1.56 9.27
CA TYR A 126 2.26 -2.86 9.59
C TYR A 126 3.15 -4.03 9.15
N VAL A 127 3.73 -3.97 7.95
CA VAL A 127 4.68 -4.98 7.45
C VAL A 127 5.90 -5.07 8.37
N PHE A 128 6.47 -3.93 8.78
CA PHE A 128 7.59 -3.90 9.72
C PHE A 128 7.21 -4.48 11.09
N LYS A 129 6.00 -4.20 11.59
CA LYS A 129 5.53 -4.73 12.88
C LYS A 129 5.33 -6.25 12.85
N GLU A 130 4.83 -6.80 11.74
CA GLU A 130 4.58 -8.24 11.58
C GLU A 130 5.89 -9.02 11.36
N ARG A 131 6.80 -8.52 10.54
CA ARG A 131 7.93 -9.31 10.00
C ARG A 131 9.32 -8.74 10.33
N GLY A 132 9.38 -7.54 10.89
CA GLY A 132 10.63 -6.80 11.10
C GLY A 132 11.21 -6.30 9.78
N CYS A 133 12.49 -5.90 9.78
CA CYS A 133 13.20 -5.58 8.53
C CYS A 133 13.88 -6.85 7.99
N THR A 134 13.39 -7.37 6.88
CA THR A 134 13.99 -8.54 6.22
C THR A 134 15.05 -8.15 5.18
N LEU A 135 15.10 -6.88 4.79
CA LEU A 135 16.08 -6.31 3.86
C LEU A 135 17.55 -6.38 4.34
N PHE A 136 17.78 -6.53 5.66
CA PHE A 136 19.12 -6.61 6.27
C PHE A 136 19.35 -7.91 7.04
N LYS A 137 18.47 -8.90 6.88
CA LYS A 137 18.67 -10.22 7.48
C LYS A 137 19.36 -11.11 6.45
N ASP A 138 20.67 -11.19 6.57
CA ASP A 138 21.50 -12.23 5.94
C ASP A 138 21.31 -13.59 6.65
#